data_AF-A0A2J8XDR1-F1
#
_entry.id   AF-A0A2J8XDR1-F1
#
_cell.length_a   1.000
_cell.length_b   1.000
_cell.length_c   1.000
_cell.angle_alpha   90.00
_cell.angle_beta   90.00
_cell.angle_gamma   90.00
#
_symmetry.space_group_name_H-M   'P 1'
#
loop_
_entity.id
_entity.type
_entity.pdbx_description
1 polymer ?
#
loop_
_entity_poly.entity_id
_entity_poly.type
_entity_poly.pdbx_seq_one_letter_code
_entity_poly.pdbx_strand_id
1 'polypeptide(L)'
;MPITRMRMRPWLEMQINSNQIPGLIWINKEEMIFQIPWKHAAKHGWDINKDACLFRSWAIHTGRYKAGEKEPDPKTWKANFRCAMNSLPDIEEVKDQSRNKGSSAVRVYRMLPPLTKNQRKERKSKSSRDAKSKAKRKSCGDSSPDTFSDGLSSSTLPDDHSSYTVPGYMQDLEVERALTPATTDEDEEGKLPEDIMK
;
A
#
# COMPACT_ATOMS: atom_id res chain seq x y z
N MET A 1 -19.25 -18.33 24.46
CA MET A 1 -19.98 -17.12 24.01
C MET A 1 -19.26 -16.55 22.79
N PRO A 2 -19.91 -16.34 21.64
CA PRO A 2 -19.28 -15.64 20.53
C PRO A 2 -18.98 -14.20 20.95
N ILE A 3 -17.72 -13.78 20.83
CA ILE A 3 -17.32 -12.40 21.10
C ILE A 3 -17.89 -11.53 19.99
N THR A 4 -18.92 -10.74 20.31
CA THR A 4 -19.49 -9.75 19.39
C THR A 4 -18.49 -8.61 19.20
N ARG A 5 -17.74 -8.63 18.10
CA ARG A 5 -16.77 -7.57 17.78
C ARG A 5 -17.49 -6.36 17.20
N MET A 6 -17.13 -5.16 17.67
CA MET A 6 -17.65 -3.91 17.13
C MET A 6 -17.29 -3.75 15.65
N ARG A 7 -18.24 -3.25 14.84
CA ARG A 7 -18.02 -2.98 13.41
C ARG A 7 -17.07 -1.80 13.19
N MET A 8 -16.52 -1.70 11.98
CA MET A 8 -15.47 -0.73 11.68
C MET A 8 -15.89 0.73 11.89
N ARG A 9 -17.07 1.15 11.42
CA ARG A 9 -17.53 2.54 11.58
C ARG A 9 -17.58 3.00 13.05
N PRO A 10 -18.36 2.36 13.95
CA PRO A 10 -18.41 2.78 15.35
C PRO A 10 -17.06 2.61 16.06
N TRP A 11 -16.25 1.62 15.65
CA TRP A 11 -14.90 1.48 16.14
C TRP A 11 -14.02 2.68 15.78
N LEU A 12 -14.06 3.11 14.51
CA LEU A 12 -13.26 4.21 14.02
C LEU A 12 -13.69 5.53 14.66
N GLU A 13 -14.99 5.75 14.81
CA GLU A 13 -15.54 6.91 15.50
C GLU A 13 -15.02 7.01 16.95
N MET A 14 -15.04 5.89 17.68
CA MET A 14 -14.46 5.81 19.02
C MET A 14 -12.95 6.11 19.02
N GLN A 15 -12.20 5.62 18.03
CA GLN A 15 -10.76 5.92 17.93
C GLN A 15 -10.50 7.41 17.69
N ILE A 16 -11.27 8.06 16.81
CA ILE A 16 -11.12 9.49 16.54
C ILE A 16 -11.47 10.31 17.79
N ASN A 17 -12.58 9.96 18.48
CA ASN A 17 -13.01 10.62 19.71
C ASN A 17 -12.05 10.42 20.89
N SER A 18 -11.24 9.38 20.87
CA SER A 18 -10.25 9.14 21.93
C SER A 18 -9.03 10.05 21.81
N ASN A 19 -8.78 10.64 20.64
CA ASN A 19 -7.63 11.51 20.36
C ASN A 19 -6.24 10.91 20.73
N GLN A 20 -6.15 9.59 20.87
CA GLN A 20 -4.91 8.90 21.24
C GLN A 20 -3.94 8.71 20.07
N ILE A 21 -4.46 8.75 18.84
CA ILE A 21 -3.68 8.50 17.64
C ILE A 21 -3.29 9.84 17.00
N PRO A 22 -2.00 10.16 16.88
CA PRO A 22 -1.55 11.43 16.37
C PRO A 22 -2.01 11.62 14.92
N GLY A 23 -2.64 12.78 14.65
CA GLY A 23 -3.11 13.16 13.31
C GLY A 23 -4.44 12.53 12.88
N LEU A 24 -5.00 11.59 13.66
CA LEU A 24 -6.38 11.11 13.50
C LEU A 24 -7.33 12.06 14.26
N ILE A 25 -7.92 13.00 13.54
CA ILE A 25 -8.74 14.07 14.14
C ILE A 25 -9.99 14.36 13.32
N TRP A 26 -11.01 14.86 13.98
CA TRP A 26 -12.15 15.51 13.32
C TRP A 26 -11.67 16.83 12.71
N ILE A 27 -11.90 17.01 11.41
CA ILE A 27 -11.77 18.30 10.74
C ILE A 27 -13.05 19.11 10.98
N ASN A 28 -14.21 18.46 10.79
CA ASN A 28 -15.52 19.00 11.09
C ASN A 28 -16.37 17.92 11.75
N LYS A 29 -16.67 18.09 13.04
CA LYS A 29 -17.47 17.10 13.80
C LYS A 29 -18.94 17.13 13.41
N GLU A 30 -19.48 18.27 12.98
CA GLU A 30 -20.88 18.41 12.58
C GLU A 30 -21.17 17.68 11.27
N GLU A 31 -20.25 17.81 10.31
CA GLU A 31 -20.32 17.11 9.01
C GLU A 31 -19.70 15.71 9.06
N MET A 32 -19.22 15.27 10.23
CA MET A 32 -18.53 13.99 10.44
C MET A 32 -17.36 13.77 9.47
N ILE A 33 -16.58 14.84 9.23
CA ILE A 33 -15.38 14.84 8.40
C ILE A 33 -14.15 14.70 9.29
N PHE A 34 -13.29 13.73 8.96
CA PHE A 34 -12.08 13.43 9.71
C PHE A 34 -10.93 13.11 8.76
N GLN A 35 -9.71 13.25 9.26
CA GLN A 35 -8.50 12.90 8.51
C GLN A 35 -7.76 11.73 9.14
N ILE A 36 -7.06 10.98 8.29
CA ILE A 36 -6.16 9.89 8.69
C ILE A 36 -4.78 10.15 8.08
N PRO A 37 -3.70 10.16 8.88
CA PRO A 37 -2.33 10.18 8.37
C PRO A 37 -2.06 8.96 7.48
N TRP A 38 -1.52 9.21 6.28
CA TRP A 38 -1.35 8.17 5.26
C TRP A 38 0.09 8.06 4.73
N LYS A 39 1.06 8.46 5.55
CA LYS A 39 2.49 8.41 5.23
C LYS A 39 2.90 7.03 4.67
N HIS A 40 3.74 7.06 3.63
CA HIS A 40 4.22 5.86 2.96
C HIS A 40 5.38 5.23 3.75
N ALA A 41 5.37 3.91 3.93
CA ALA A 41 6.35 3.23 4.78
C ALA A 41 7.81 3.41 4.31
N ALA A 42 8.02 3.49 2.99
CA ALA A 42 9.33 3.77 2.40
C ALA A 42 9.79 5.24 2.46
N LYS A 43 9.06 6.15 3.15
CA LYS A 43 9.48 7.56 3.29
C LYS A 43 10.38 7.72 4.51
N HIS A 44 11.35 8.62 4.41
CA HIS A 44 12.24 8.95 5.52
C HIS A 44 11.45 9.41 6.76
N GLY A 45 11.90 8.95 7.93
CA GLY A 45 11.26 9.20 9.23
C GLY A 45 9.87 8.56 9.38
N TRP A 46 9.52 7.55 8.57
CA TRP A 46 8.36 6.72 8.85
C TRP A 46 8.64 5.80 10.03
N ASP A 47 7.74 5.76 11.00
CA ASP A 47 7.89 5.01 12.24
C ASP A 47 6.67 4.13 12.49
N ILE A 48 6.89 2.86 12.81
CA ILE A 48 5.80 1.89 13.01
C ILE A 48 4.91 2.23 14.21
N ASN A 49 5.48 2.75 15.29
CA ASN A 49 4.74 3.07 16.52
C ASN A 49 3.91 4.34 16.35
N LYS A 50 4.36 5.29 15.52
CA LYS A 50 3.64 6.55 15.24
C LYS A 50 2.69 6.42 14.06
N ASP A 51 3.20 6.03 12.90
CA ASP A 51 2.47 6.05 11.63
C ASP A 51 1.59 4.80 11.41
N ALA A 52 1.88 3.68 12.08
CA ALA A 52 1.08 2.47 11.96
C ALA A 52 0.16 2.21 13.16
N CYS A 53 0.12 3.11 14.16
CA CYS A 53 -0.65 2.95 15.40
C CYS A 53 -2.13 2.62 15.13
N LEU A 54 -2.81 3.39 14.27
CA LEU A 54 -4.21 3.13 13.90
C LEU A 54 -4.41 1.75 13.27
N PHE A 55 -3.54 1.38 12.33
CA PHE A 55 -3.66 0.13 11.61
C PHE A 55 -3.39 -1.07 12.53
N ARG A 56 -2.43 -0.93 13.45
CA ARG A 56 -2.14 -1.90 14.50
C ARG A 56 -3.36 -2.09 15.42
N SER A 57 -3.96 -1.01 15.91
CA SER A 57 -5.16 -1.08 16.76
C SER A 57 -6.33 -1.79 16.05
N TRP A 58 -6.52 -1.55 14.75
CA TRP A 58 -7.53 -2.27 13.97
C TRP A 58 -7.21 -3.76 13.83
N ALA A 59 -5.94 -4.11 13.60
CA ALA A 59 -5.52 -5.51 13.50
C ALA A 59 -5.72 -6.27 14.82
N ILE A 60 -5.47 -5.61 15.96
CA ILE A 60 -5.75 -6.14 17.30
C ILE A 60 -7.25 -6.32 17.50
N HIS A 61 -8.05 -5.28 17.19
CA HIS A 61 -9.50 -5.31 17.35
C HIS A 61 -10.17 -6.43 16.53
N THR A 62 -9.67 -6.66 15.31
CA THR A 62 -10.14 -7.75 14.44
C THR A 62 -9.53 -9.11 14.79
N GLY A 63 -8.65 -9.19 15.79
CA GLY A 63 -7.94 -10.42 16.19
C GLY A 63 -7.02 -10.98 15.11
N ARG A 64 -6.66 -10.18 14.09
CA ARG A 64 -5.71 -10.55 13.03
C ARG A 64 -4.27 -10.43 13.50
N TYR A 65 -4.03 -9.66 14.55
CA TYR A 65 -2.76 -9.51 15.21
C TYR A 65 -2.96 -9.61 16.72
N LYS A 66 -2.07 -10.32 17.40
CA LYS A 66 -2.00 -10.35 18.86
C LYS A 66 -0.64 -9.80 19.26
N ALA A 67 -0.63 -8.86 20.20
CA ALA A 67 0.61 -8.29 20.70
C ALA A 67 1.43 -9.40 21.37
N GLY A 68 2.67 -9.62 20.90
CA GLY A 68 3.62 -10.56 21.49
C GLY A 68 3.68 -11.96 20.86
N GLU A 69 2.76 -12.35 19.97
CA GLU A 69 2.75 -13.71 19.39
C GLU A 69 3.30 -13.76 17.94
N LYS A 70 3.29 -12.64 17.22
CA LYS A 70 3.71 -12.58 15.81
C LYS A 70 4.56 -11.33 15.55
N GLU A 71 5.49 -11.42 14.58
CA GLU A 71 6.17 -10.24 14.07
C GLU A 71 5.18 -9.22 13.49
N PRO A 72 5.39 -7.91 13.76
CA PRO A 72 4.51 -6.86 13.30
C PRO A 72 4.61 -6.68 11.77
N ASP A 73 3.47 -6.78 11.07
CA ASP A 73 3.39 -6.51 9.63
C ASP A 73 2.50 -5.28 9.35
N PRO A 74 3.08 -4.07 9.42
CA PRO A 74 2.35 -2.82 9.21
C PRO A 74 1.81 -2.67 7.80
N LYS A 75 2.41 -3.33 6.80
CA LYS A 75 1.94 -3.31 5.41
C LYS A 75 0.60 -4.04 5.29
N THR A 76 0.52 -5.23 5.88
CA THR A 76 -0.72 -6.02 5.92
C THR A 76 -1.82 -5.31 6.71
N TRP A 77 -1.48 -4.70 7.87
CA TRP A 77 -2.47 -3.96 8.65
C TRP A 77 -3.07 -2.78 7.86
N LYS A 78 -2.21 -1.99 7.20
CA LYS A 78 -2.65 -0.84 6.38
C LYS A 78 -3.52 -1.29 5.19
N ALA A 79 -3.13 -2.38 4.51
CA ALA A 79 -3.91 -2.94 3.40
C ALA A 79 -5.31 -3.40 3.86
N ASN A 80 -5.38 -4.15 4.96
CA ASN A 80 -6.64 -4.64 5.52
C ASN A 80 -7.55 -3.50 5.99
N PHE A 81 -6.97 -2.49 6.64
CA PHE A 81 -7.71 -1.30 7.06
C PHE A 81 -8.33 -0.58 5.85
N ARG A 82 -7.55 -0.35 4.79
CA ARG A 82 -8.04 0.27 3.56
C ARG A 82 -9.19 -0.51 2.94
N CYS A 83 -9.08 -1.84 2.84
CA CYS A 83 -10.15 -2.67 2.30
C CYS A 83 -11.43 -2.57 3.14
N ALA A 84 -11.30 -2.57 4.46
CA ALA A 84 -12.44 -2.44 5.35
C ALA A 84 -13.11 -1.07 5.21
N MET A 85 -12.35 0.03 5.13
CA MET A 85 -12.89 1.38 4.85
C MET A 85 -13.64 1.44 3.52
N ASN A 86 -13.04 0.94 2.45
CA ASN A 86 -13.61 0.98 1.10
C ASN A 86 -14.88 0.12 0.96
N SER A 87 -15.09 -0.84 1.86
CA SER A 87 -16.28 -1.70 1.87
C SER A 87 -17.49 -1.06 2.55
N LEU A 88 -17.30 0.06 3.27
CA LEU A 88 -18.37 0.73 4.00
C LEU A 88 -19.15 1.65 3.05
N PRO A 89 -20.47 1.43 2.86
CA PRO A 89 -21.29 2.30 2.01
C PRO A 89 -21.62 3.65 2.65
N ASP A 90 -21.27 3.80 3.93
CA ASP A 90 -21.60 4.93 4.79
C ASP A 90 -20.35 5.71 5.24
N ILE A 91 -19.19 5.43 4.61
CA ILE A 91 -17.99 6.24 4.70
C ILE A 91 -17.47 6.47 3.28
N GLU A 92 -17.12 7.71 2.95
CA GLU A 92 -16.57 8.08 1.65
C GLU A 92 -15.27 8.88 1.80
N GLU A 93 -14.37 8.74 0.82
CA GLU A 93 -13.11 9.50 0.76
C GLU A 93 -13.34 10.84 0.06
N VAL A 94 -13.10 11.95 0.77
CA VAL A 94 -13.16 13.30 0.22
C VAL A 94 -11.80 13.60 -0.42
N LYS A 95 -11.65 13.21 -1.68
CA LYS A 95 -10.38 13.32 -2.41
C LYS A 95 -9.90 14.76 -2.57
N ASP A 96 -10.83 15.70 -2.70
CA ASP A 96 -10.52 17.11 -2.92
C ASP A 96 -9.80 17.75 -1.71
N GLN A 97 -10.04 17.25 -0.51
CA GLN A 97 -9.37 17.69 0.72
C GLN A 97 -8.16 16.81 1.10
N SER A 98 -7.94 15.71 0.38
CA SER A 98 -6.89 14.74 0.70
C SER A 98 -5.53 15.17 0.12
N ARG A 99 -4.47 15.02 0.93
CA ARG A 99 -3.09 15.28 0.51
C ARG A 99 -2.34 13.97 0.34
N ASN A 100 -2.07 13.59 -0.89
CA ASN A 100 -1.50 12.26 -1.20
C ASN A 100 0.03 12.21 -1.28
N LYS A 101 0.72 13.34 -1.11
CA LYS A 101 2.16 13.47 -1.35
C LYS A 101 2.89 13.97 -0.10
N GLY A 102 4.16 13.55 0.04
CA GLY A 102 5.07 14.01 1.09
C GLY A 102 4.95 13.29 2.43
N SER A 103 5.74 13.75 3.40
CA SER A 103 5.79 13.19 4.76
C SER A 103 4.55 13.50 5.60
N SER A 104 3.76 14.49 5.18
CA SER A 104 2.52 14.93 5.82
C SER A 104 1.28 14.46 5.05
N ALA A 105 1.40 13.36 4.29
CA ALA A 105 0.27 12.82 3.53
C ALA A 105 -0.91 12.46 4.45
N VAL A 106 -2.10 12.91 4.09
CA VAL A 106 -3.35 12.67 4.83
C VAL A 106 -4.47 12.30 3.87
N ARG A 107 -5.37 11.44 4.32
CA ARG A 107 -6.63 11.14 3.62
C ARG A 107 -7.79 11.65 4.43
N VAL A 108 -8.70 12.37 3.78
CA VAL A 108 -9.89 12.91 4.39
C VAL A 108 -11.08 12.02 4.06
N TYR A 109 -11.84 11.66 5.07
CA TYR A 109 -13.04 10.84 4.96
C TYR A 109 -14.22 11.55 5.60
N ARG A 110 -15.42 11.25 5.10
CA ARG A 110 -16.69 11.72 5.64
C ARG A 110 -17.57 10.53 5.99
N MET A 111 -18.12 10.52 7.21
CA MET A 111 -19.14 9.53 7.58
C MET A 111 -20.51 10.03 7.17
N LEU A 112 -21.20 9.27 6.32
CA LEU A 112 -22.55 9.59 5.88
C LEU A 112 -23.57 9.22 6.97
N PRO A 113 -24.68 9.96 7.10
CA PRO A 113 -25.77 9.56 7.98
C PRO A 113 -26.21 8.11 7.70
N PRO A 114 -26.53 7.31 8.73
CA PRO A 114 -27.05 5.97 8.52
C PRO A 114 -28.29 6.04 7.62
N LEU A 115 -28.29 5.34 6.48
CA LEU A 115 -29.45 5.32 5.60
C LEU A 115 -30.66 4.84 6.40
N THR A 116 -31.63 5.72 6.61
CA THR A 116 -32.92 5.35 7.18
C THR A 116 -33.54 4.28 6.31
N LYS A 117 -34.26 3.32 6.92
CA LYS A 117 -34.73 2.07 6.28
C LYS A 117 -35.52 2.30 4.97
N ASN A 118 -36.05 3.50 4.75
CA ASN A 118 -36.81 3.89 3.56
C ASN A 118 -35.98 4.02 2.27
N GLN A 119 -34.66 4.26 2.35
CA GLN A 119 -33.78 4.45 1.17
C GLN A 119 -33.24 3.13 0.58
N ARG A 120 -33.31 2.02 1.34
CA ARG A 120 -32.82 0.70 0.88
C ARG A 120 -33.65 0.11 -0.27
N LYS A 121 -34.92 0.53 -0.42
CA LYS A 121 -35.80 0.05 -1.50
C LYS A 121 -35.47 0.65 -2.86
N GLU A 122 -34.86 1.84 -2.94
CA GLU A 122 -34.62 2.51 -4.22
C GLU A 122 -33.30 2.09 -4.91
N ARG A 123 -32.27 1.71 -4.14
CA ARG A 123 -30.99 1.29 -4.75
C ARG A 123 -31.02 -0.13 -5.33
N LYS A 124 -31.99 -0.97 -4.94
CA LYS A 124 -32.18 -2.32 -5.51
C LYS A 124 -32.87 -2.30 -6.88
N SER A 125 -33.58 -1.22 -7.21
CA SER A 125 -34.25 -1.04 -8.50
C SER A 125 -33.35 -0.40 -9.57
N LYS A 126 -32.26 0.29 -9.22
CA LYS A 126 -31.29 0.84 -10.19
C LYS A 126 -30.23 -0.17 -10.65
N SER A 127 -29.78 -1.11 -9.82
CA SER A 127 -28.73 -2.08 -10.22
C SER A 127 -29.24 -3.27 -11.04
N SER A 128 -30.54 -3.36 -11.33
CA SER A 128 -31.16 -4.47 -12.07
C SER A 128 -31.39 -4.19 -13.56
N ARG A 129 -31.26 -2.94 -14.01
CA ARG A 129 -31.53 -2.54 -15.39
C ARG A 129 -30.34 -2.73 -16.33
N ASP A 130 -29.11 -2.72 -15.81
CA ASP A 130 -27.89 -2.77 -16.63
C ASP A 130 -27.35 -4.19 -16.92
N ALA A 131 -28.02 -5.26 -16.44
CA ALA A 131 -27.56 -6.64 -16.64
C ALA A 131 -28.24 -7.38 -17.82
N LYS A 132 -29.15 -6.74 -18.57
CA LYS A 132 -30.02 -7.42 -19.55
C LYS A 132 -29.92 -6.88 -20.98
N SER A 133 -28.71 -6.65 -21.47
CA SER A 133 -28.49 -6.28 -22.88
C SER A 133 -27.13 -6.73 -23.42
N LYS A 134 -26.75 -8.00 -23.25
CA LYS A 134 -25.72 -8.63 -24.11
C LYS A 134 -25.76 -10.17 -24.08
N ALA A 135 -26.87 -10.76 -24.53
CA ALA A 135 -26.95 -12.22 -24.74
C ALA A 135 -27.97 -12.62 -25.82
N LYS A 136 -27.65 -12.33 -27.09
CA LYS A 136 -28.19 -12.95 -28.33
C LYS A 136 -27.41 -12.25 -29.47
N ARG A 137 -26.76 -12.88 -30.45
CA ARG A 137 -27.16 -14.01 -31.31
C ARG A 137 -25.90 -14.64 -31.94
N LYS A 138 -25.90 -15.98 -32.05
CA LYS A 138 -25.11 -16.81 -32.98
C LYS A 138 -25.91 -16.99 -34.28
N SER A 139 -25.28 -17.01 -35.46
CA SER A 139 -25.55 -17.97 -36.56
C SER A 139 -24.67 -17.67 -37.79
N CYS A 140 -24.32 -18.74 -38.50
CA CYS A 140 -23.41 -18.96 -39.63
C CYS A 140 -24.04 -18.81 -41.03
N GLY A 141 -23.18 -18.80 -42.07
CA GLY A 141 -23.46 -19.06 -43.51
C GLY A 141 -23.08 -17.87 -44.40
N ASP A 142 -21.96 -17.85 -45.11
CA ASP A 142 -21.60 -18.57 -46.36
C ASP A 142 -22.15 -17.89 -47.63
N SER A 143 -21.25 -17.34 -48.45
CA SER A 143 -21.24 -17.33 -49.94
C SER A 143 -20.19 -16.34 -50.50
N SER A 144 -19.25 -16.87 -51.28
CA SER A 144 -18.38 -16.22 -52.30
C SER A 144 -19.21 -15.73 -53.52
N PRO A 145 -18.72 -14.98 -54.55
CA PRO A 145 -17.40 -15.07 -55.23
C PRO A 145 -16.73 -13.74 -55.71
N ASP A 146 -15.45 -13.89 -56.11
CA ASP A 146 -14.61 -13.19 -57.13
C ASP A 146 -14.74 -11.65 -57.33
N THR A 147 -13.68 -10.86 -57.52
CA THR A 147 -12.65 -11.01 -58.57
C THR A 147 -11.56 -9.90 -58.48
N PHE A 148 -10.40 -10.15 -59.13
CA PHE A 148 -9.33 -9.28 -59.71
C PHE A 148 -8.23 -8.57 -58.86
N SER A 149 -6.99 -9.12 -58.99
CA SER A 149 -5.65 -8.53 -59.30
C SER A 149 -5.12 -7.30 -58.55
N ASP A 150 -3.83 -7.09 -58.28
CA ASP A 150 -2.54 -7.76 -58.53
C ASP A 150 -1.48 -7.03 -57.67
N GLY A 151 -0.31 -7.63 -57.39
CA GLY A 151 0.87 -6.84 -56.99
C GLY A 151 1.83 -7.38 -55.91
N LEU A 152 2.44 -8.54 -56.16
CA LEU A 152 3.86 -8.90 -55.96
C LEU A 152 4.69 -8.23 -54.82
N SER A 153 5.19 -9.01 -53.85
CA SER A 153 6.62 -9.34 -53.73
C SER A 153 6.98 -10.20 -52.49
N SER A 154 7.57 -11.36 -52.81
CA SER A 154 8.41 -12.33 -52.05
C SER A 154 9.08 -11.85 -50.75
N SER A 155 9.02 -12.60 -49.63
CA SER A 155 9.98 -13.66 -49.20
C SER A 155 11.42 -13.13 -49.03
N THR A 156 12.11 -13.27 -47.91
CA THR A 156 12.55 -14.53 -47.28
C THR A 156 13.13 -14.26 -45.88
N LEU A 157 13.00 -15.22 -44.96
CA LEU A 157 13.81 -15.32 -43.75
C LEU A 157 15.06 -16.17 -44.06
N PRO A 158 16.25 -15.83 -43.56
CA PRO A 158 17.32 -16.79 -43.40
C PRO A 158 17.47 -17.17 -41.93
N ASP A 159 17.30 -18.46 -41.68
CA ASP A 159 17.88 -19.19 -40.57
C ASP A 159 19.26 -19.66 -41.05
N ASP A 160 20.35 -19.31 -40.37
CA ASP A 160 21.62 -20.01 -40.56
C ASP A 160 22.41 -20.06 -39.24
N HIS A 161 22.93 -21.26 -38.99
CA HIS A 161 23.59 -21.70 -37.79
C HIS A 161 25.11 -21.69 -38.00
N SER A 162 25.84 -21.61 -36.88
CA SER A 162 27.22 -22.07 -36.73
C SER A 162 28.32 -21.14 -37.25
N SER A 163 29.12 -20.59 -36.33
CA SER A 163 30.42 -21.22 -35.99
C SER A 163 31.16 -20.45 -34.90
N TYR A 164 31.66 -21.20 -33.91
CA TYR A 164 33.00 -21.09 -33.29
C TYR A 164 33.60 -19.67 -33.16
N THR A 165 33.92 -19.14 -31.97
CA THR A 165 35.04 -19.59 -31.13
C THR A 165 34.95 -18.84 -29.80
N VAL A 166 34.90 -19.54 -28.67
CA VAL A 166 35.12 -18.94 -27.34
C VAL A 166 36.61 -19.13 -27.01
N PRO A 167 37.43 -18.06 -26.93
CA PRO A 167 38.74 -18.18 -26.33
C PRO A 167 38.54 -18.31 -24.81
N GLY A 168 38.85 -19.48 -24.28
CA GLY A 168 39.15 -19.62 -22.87
C GLY A 168 40.46 -18.89 -22.56
N TYR A 169 40.50 -18.19 -21.44
CA TYR A 169 41.60 -18.32 -20.50
C TYR A 169 41.15 -17.81 -19.14
N MET A 170 41.54 -18.60 -18.14
CA MET A 170 41.37 -18.32 -16.73
C MET A 170 42.15 -17.07 -16.36
N GLN A 171 41.61 -16.27 -15.46
CA GLN A 171 42.43 -15.30 -14.74
C GLN A 171 42.59 -15.82 -13.32
N ASP A 172 43.72 -16.50 -13.15
CA ASP A 172 44.34 -16.83 -11.88
C ASP A 172 44.49 -15.56 -11.03
N LEU A 173 44.00 -15.60 -9.79
CA LEU A 173 44.41 -14.67 -8.73
C LEU A 173 44.66 -15.49 -7.47
N GLU A 174 45.85 -16.11 -7.43
CA GLU A 174 46.47 -16.58 -6.19
C GLU A 174 47.99 -16.52 -6.32
N VAL A 175 48.63 -15.60 -5.57
CA VAL A 175 49.91 -15.74 -4.83
C VAL A 175 49.92 -14.55 -3.84
N GLU A 176 49.61 -14.71 -2.55
CA GLU A 176 50.41 -15.22 -1.42
C GLU A 176 51.60 -14.35 -0.97
N ARG A 177 51.67 -14.12 0.35
CA ARG A 177 52.80 -13.69 1.22
C ARG A 177 53.12 -12.18 1.27
N ALA A 178 53.43 -11.56 2.40
CA ALA A 178 53.83 -12.10 3.71
C ALA A 178 53.81 -11.01 4.81
N LEU A 179 53.58 -11.46 6.06
CA LEU A 179 54.29 -11.07 7.30
C LEU A 179 54.15 -9.62 7.87
N THR A 180 53.30 -9.49 8.90
CA THR A 180 53.55 -9.12 10.34
C THR A 180 54.72 -8.15 10.71
N PRO A 181 54.84 -7.63 11.96
CA PRO A 181 53.87 -7.28 13.03
C PRO A 181 54.22 -5.90 13.71
N ALA A 182 53.52 -5.58 14.82
CA ALA A 182 54.01 -4.83 16.01
C ALA A 182 54.34 -3.34 15.80
N THR A 183 54.16 -2.37 16.71
CA THR A 183 53.90 -2.20 18.16
C THR A 183 53.75 -0.66 18.30
N THR A 184 53.01 -0.05 19.21
CA THR A 184 53.26 0.27 20.65
C THR A 184 52.40 1.54 20.88
N ASP A 185 51.47 1.56 21.85
CA ASP A 185 51.64 2.16 23.20
C ASP A 185 51.67 3.71 23.17
N GLU A 186 51.11 4.52 24.07
CA GLU A 186 50.31 4.42 25.31
C GLU A 186 49.68 5.82 25.52
N ASP A 187 48.64 5.86 26.36
CA ASP A 187 48.22 6.89 27.33
C ASP A 187 48.54 8.39 27.13
N GLU A 188 47.49 9.23 27.29
CA GLU A 188 47.46 10.12 28.47
C GLU A 188 46.06 10.64 28.81
N GLU A 189 45.66 10.30 30.03
CA GLU A 189 44.72 10.97 30.92
C GLU A 189 45.11 12.46 31.13
N GLY A 190 44.17 13.41 31.08
CA GLY A 190 44.57 14.79 31.35
C GLY A 190 43.55 15.92 31.20
N LYS A 191 42.74 16.08 32.25
CA LYS A 191 42.55 17.38 32.94
C LYS A 191 41.61 18.45 32.36
N LEU A 192 40.49 18.60 33.07
CA LEU A 192 39.69 19.83 33.22
C LEU A 192 40.56 21.03 33.64
N PRO A 193 40.13 22.26 33.29
CA PRO A 193 40.20 23.35 34.24
C PRO A 193 38.80 23.88 34.58
N GLU A 194 38.50 23.84 35.88
CA GLU A 194 37.58 24.73 36.54
C GLU A 194 38.20 26.14 36.67
N ASP A 195 37.32 27.14 36.72
CA ASP A 195 37.52 28.51 37.19
C ASP A 195 38.48 29.45 36.46
N ILE A 196 37.91 30.55 35.95
CA ILE A 196 38.29 31.91 36.37
C ILE A 196 37.04 32.80 36.29
N MET A 197 36.65 33.31 37.46
CA MET A 197 35.79 34.47 37.66
C MET A 197 36.42 35.73 37.06
N LYS A 198 35.63 36.50 36.29
CA LYS A 198 35.32 37.93 36.54
C LYS A 198 34.40 38.49 35.47
#